data_AF-A0A1Q6KE57-F1
#
_entry.id   AF-A0A1Q6KE57-F1
#
_cell.length_a   1.000
_cell.length_b   1.000
_cell.length_c   1.000
_cell.angle_alpha   90.00
_cell.angle_beta   90.00
_cell.angle_gamma   90.00
#
_symmetry.space_group_name_H-M   'P 1'
#
loop_
_entity.id
_entity.type
_entity.pdbx_description
1 polymer ?
#
loop_
_entity_poly.entity_id
_entity_poly.type
_entity_poly.pdbx_seq_one_letter_code
_entity_poly.pdbx_strand_id
1 'polypeptide(L)'
;MIKMKELPYPLNALEPYYNQDTLDIHYNILYKGYVDNTNKTKEKLEDARKTNDFTSIKCLEKDLSFFGSGVILHELFFENMGPAVPTSPDNNLMEQIIKDFGSYEKFKEQFTESSKVVEASGWNLLVWVPDFCKLEILQCEKHQNLTLWGCKPLLVLDMWEHSYFLQYKTKRPDYINAFWVGGLICALVQILMEKTKLLPGRIMVLLVCTGAVLGAIQLYELQCLISIP
;
A
#
# COMPACT_ATOMS: atom_id res chain seq x y z
N MET A 1 -18.61 9.64 2.47
CA MET A 1 -18.01 8.86 3.58
C MET A 1 -17.40 7.59 3.03
N ILE A 2 -16.24 7.18 3.54
CA ILE A 2 -15.57 5.92 3.19
C ILE A 2 -16.40 4.77 3.76
N LYS A 3 -16.51 3.68 2.99
CA LYS A 3 -17.14 2.44 3.44
C LYS A 3 -16.06 1.40 3.67
N MET A 4 -16.24 0.59 4.70
CA MET A 4 -15.40 -0.59 4.94
C MET A 4 -15.55 -1.54 3.75
N LYS A 5 -14.43 -2.00 3.20
CA LYS A 5 -14.45 -3.05 2.17
C LYS A 5 -14.66 -4.40 2.81
N GLU A 6 -15.50 -5.23 2.19
CA GLU A 6 -15.73 -6.61 2.62
C GLU A 6 -14.46 -7.45 2.42
N LEU A 7 -14.21 -8.38 3.36
CA LEU A 7 -13.14 -9.35 3.21
C LEU A 7 -13.40 -10.24 1.97
N PRO A 8 -12.37 -10.53 1.16
CA PRO A 8 -12.53 -11.40 0.00
C PRO A 8 -12.65 -12.89 0.37
N TYR A 9 -12.56 -13.23 1.65
CA TYR A 9 -12.57 -14.60 2.19
C TYR A 9 -13.16 -14.63 3.62
N PRO A 10 -13.63 -15.80 4.12
CA PRO A 10 -14.13 -15.93 5.49
C PRO A 10 -13.03 -15.81 6.55
N LEU A 11 -13.40 -15.50 7.80
CA LEU A 11 -12.45 -15.20 8.88
C LEU A 11 -11.48 -16.36 9.24
N ASN A 12 -11.81 -17.60 8.90
CA ASN A 12 -10.94 -18.76 9.13
C ASN A 12 -10.11 -19.17 7.90
N ALA A 13 -10.21 -18.42 6.79
CA ALA A 13 -9.60 -18.81 5.52
C ALA A 13 -8.07 -18.83 5.53
N LEU A 14 -7.45 -18.11 6.47
CA LEU A 14 -6.00 -17.94 6.54
C LEU A 14 -5.33 -18.93 7.52
N GLU A 15 -6.11 -19.80 8.16
CA GLU A 15 -5.54 -20.84 9.03
C GLU A 15 -4.71 -21.86 8.26
N PRO A 16 -3.63 -22.42 8.86
CA PRO A 16 -3.13 -22.15 10.21
C PRO A 16 -2.14 -20.97 10.28
N TYR A 17 -1.98 -20.18 9.22
CA TYR A 17 -0.93 -19.16 9.09
C TYR A 17 -1.32 -17.79 9.65
N TYR A 18 -2.62 -17.55 9.79
CA TYR A 18 -3.15 -16.37 10.45
C TYR A 18 -4.48 -16.76 11.08
N ASN A 19 -4.49 -16.90 12.41
CA ASN A 19 -5.63 -17.47 13.11
C ASN A 19 -6.87 -16.56 13.03
N GLN A 20 -8.05 -17.19 13.15
CA GLN A 20 -9.32 -16.49 13.05
C GLN A 20 -9.43 -15.31 14.04
N ASP A 21 -9.00 -15.49 15.28
CA ASP A 21 -9.07 -14.45 16.31
C ASP A 21 -8.25 -13.19 15.95
N THR A 22 -7.06 -13.38 15.38
CA THR A 22 -6.25 -12.23 14.95
C THR A 22 -6.93 -11.53 13.78
N LEU A 23 -7.44 -12.26 12.78
CA LEU A 23 -8.14 -11.65 11.65
C LEU A 23 -9.41 -10.91 12.06
N ASP A 24 -10.19 -11.47 12.97
CA ASP A 24 -11.42 -10.84 13.47
C ASP A 24 -11.11 -9.51 14.16
N ILE A 25 -10.15 -9.49 15.09
CA ILE A 25 -9.73 -8.26 15.77
C ILE A 25 -9.16 -7.25 14.76
N HIS A 26 -8.30 -7.71 13.86
CA HIS A 26 -7.60 -6.84 12.92
C HIS A 26 -8.59 -6.18 11.93
N TYR A 27 -9.56 -6.94 11.42
CA TYR A 27 -10.56 -6.44 10.48
C TYR A 27 -11.71 -5.72 11.18
N ASN A 28 -12.44 -6.40 12.07
CA ASN A 28 -13.70 -5.87 12.64
C ASN A 28 -13.51 -4.80 13.71
N ILE A 29 -12.32 -4.71 14.32
CA ILE A 29 -12.03 -3.71 15.37
C ILE A 29 -11.06 -2.66 14.85
N LEU A 30 -9.85 -3.05 14.43
CA LEU A 30 -8.78 -2.09 14.11
C LEU A 30 -9.03 -1.38 12.78
N TYR A 31 -9.23 -2.13 11.69
CA TYR A 31 -9.55 -1.57 10.38
C TYR A 31 -10.85 -0.75 10.41
N LYS A 32 -11.91 -1.28 11.02
CA LYS A 32 -13.15 -0.52 11.24
C LYS A 32 -12.89 0.80 11.98
N GLY A 33 -12.03 0.78 13.01
CA GLY A 33 -11.62 1.97 13.75
C GLY A 33 -10.94 3.02 12.87
N TYR A 34 -10.05 2.62 11.95
CA TYR A 34 -9.45 3.54 10.98
C TYR A 34 -10.52 4.16 10.06
N VAL A 35 -11.44 3.35 9.51
CA VAL A 35 -12.53 3.84 8.64
C VAL A 35 -13.41 4.87 9.36
N ASP A 36 -13.87 4.54 10.56
CA ASP A 36 -14.74 5.41 11.36
C ASP A 36 -14.04 6.74 11.71
N ASN A 37 -12.76 6.69 12.07
CA ASN A 37 -12.02 7.90 12.43
C ASN A 37 -11.62 8.74 11.22
N THR A 38 -11.27 8.15 10.07
CA THR A 38 -11.07 8.93 8.83
C THR A 38 -12.34 9.69 8.46
N ASN A 39 -13.50 9.03 8.58
CA ASN A 39 -14.80 9.62 8.33
C ASN A 39 -15.08 10.81 9.26
N LYS A 40 -14.93 10.63 10.58
CA LYS A 40 -15.08 11.71 11.57
C LYS A 40 -14.11 12.87 11.32
N THR A 41 -12.87 12.60 10.95
CA THR A 41 -11.88 13.66 10.64
C THR A 41 -12.28 14.44 9.40
N LYS A 42 -12.81 13.77 8.36
CA LYS A 42 -13.29 14.44 7.14
C LYS A 42 -14.47 15.37 7.41
N GLU A 43 -15.40 14.96 8.28
CA GLU A 43 -16.52 15.82 8.73
C GLU A 43 -15.99 17.07 9.44
N LYS A 44 -15.08 16.91 10.42
CA LYS A 44 -14.48 18.05 11.13
C LYS A 44 -13.72 19.01 10.21
N LEU A 45 -13.01 18.47 9.22
CA LEU A 45 -12.33 19.28 8.20
C LEU A 45 -13.33 20.03 7.31
N GLU A 46 -14.48 19.43 7.01
CA GLU A 46 -15.57 20.09 6.27
C GLU A 46 -16.18 21.22 7.08
N ASP A 47 -16.44 21.00 8.36
CA ASP A 47 -16.96 22.03 9.26
C ASP A 47 -15.98 23.19 9.44
N ALA A 48 -14.68 22.91 9.62
CA ALA A 48 -13.63 23.92 9.67
C ALA A 48 -13.64 24.84 8.43
N ARG A 49 -13.83 24.27 7.24
CA ARG A 49 -13.96 25.05 5.99
C ARG A 49 -15.25 25.86 5.94
N LYS A 50 -16.37 25.33 6.44
CA LYS A 50 -17.67 26.04 6.47
C LYS A 50 -17.66 27.22 7.43
N THR A 51 -17.01 27.07 8.59
CA THR A 51 -16.99 28.08 9.66
C THR A 51 -15.78 29.02 9.58
N ASN A 52 -14.79 28.72 8.74
CA ASN A 52 -13.47 29.36 8.72
C ASN A 52 -12.70 29.25 10.06
N ASP A 53 -12.99 28.23 10.87
CA ASP A 53 -12.25 27.93 12.10
C ASP A 53 -11.15 26.89 11.83
N PHE A 54 -9.91 27.36 11.76
CA PHE A 54 -8.73 26.52 11.53
C PHE A 54 -7.89 26.30 12.79
N THR A 55 -8.41 26.60 13.98
CA THR A 55 -7.67 26.46 15.26
C THR A 55 -7.09 25.05 15.47
N SER A 56 -7.82 24.02 15.03
CA SER A 56 -7.44 22.61 15.17
C SER A 56 -6.79 22.00 13.91
N ILE A 57 -6.51 22.79 12.87
CA ILE A 57 -6.14 22.25 11.55
C ILE A 57 -4.89 21.35 11.59
N LYS A 58 -3.89 21.72 12.39
CA LYS A 58 -2.67 20.92 12.56
C LYS A 58 -2.96 19.51 13.06
N CYS A 59 -3.90 19.37 13.99
CA CYS A 59 -4.31 18.06 14.52
C CYS A 59 -5.14 17.30 13.50
N LEU A 60 -6.11 17.96 12.85
CA LEU A 60 -7.00 17.31 11.88
C LEU A 60 -6.24 16.77 10.66
N GLU A 61 -5.27 17.52 10.13
CA GLU A 61 -4.47 17.04 8.99
C GLU A 61 -3.56 15.87 9.38
N LYS A 62 -3.02 15.88 10.61
CA LYS A 62 -2.27 14.75 11.16
C LYS A 62 -3.14 13.51 11.32
N ASP A 63 -4.37 13.67 11.84
CA ASP A 63 -5.34 12.60 12.01
C ASP A 63 -5.76 12.03 10.65
N LEU A 64 -6.00 12.90 9.65
CA LEU A 64 -6.34 12.46 8.30
C LEU A 64 -5.21 11.62 7.69
N SER A 65 -3.96 12.04 7.88
CA SER A 65 -2.79 11.29 7.40
C SER A 65 -2.67 9.93 8.11
N PHE A 66 -2.81 9.87 9.43
CA PHE A 66 -2.70 8.61 10.17
C PHE A 66 -3.87 7.65 9.88
N PHE A 67 -5.12 8.08 10.09
CA PHE A 67 -6.29 7.22 9.89
C PHE A 67 -6.49 6.90 8.41
N GLY A 68 -6.34 7.88 7.52
CA GLY A 68 -6.51 7.70 6.08
C GLY A 68 -5.51 6.73 5.48
N SER A 69 -4.23 6.83 5.85
CA SER A 69 -3.25 5.82 5.42
C SER A 69 -3.50 4.46 6.06
N GLY A 70 -3.99 4.42 7.32
CA GLY A 70 -4.45 3.19 7.96
C GLY A 70 -5.52 2.47 7.14
N VAL A 71 -6.54 3.18 6.66
CA VAL A 71 -7.56 2.59 5.77
C VAL A 71 -6.92 1.99 4.50
N ILE A 72 -6.07 2.76 3.82
CA ILE A 72 -5.46 2.33 2.54
C ILE A 72 -4.60 1.08 2.72
N LEU A 73 -3.71 1.08 3.71
CA LEU A 73 -2.78 -0.03 3.92
C LEU A 73 -3.49 -1.29 4.40
N HIS A 74 -4.50 -1.20 5.27
CA HIS A 74 -5.23 -2.39 5.72
C HIS A 74 -6.12 -2.97 4.61
N GLU A 75 -6.75 -2.14 3.78
CA GLU A 75 -7.47 -2.64 2.61
C GLU A 75 -6.55 -3.45 1.70
N LEU A 76 -5.35 -2.94 1.40
CA LEU A 76 -4.35 -3.67 0.63
C LEU A 76 -3.90 -4.94 1.34
N PHE A 77 -3.69 -4.88 2.66
CA PHE A 77 -3.27 -6.04 3.45
C PHE A 77 -4.27 -7.20 3.34
N PHE A 78 -5.56 -6.94 3.54
CA PHE A 78 -6.59 -7.98 3.39
C PHE A 78 -6.78 -8.42 1.95
N GLU A 79 -6.61 -7.52 0.97
CA GLU A 79 -6.62 -7.88 -0.45
C GLU A 79 -5.34 -8.63 -0.88
N ASN A 80 -4.23 -8.54 -0.14
CA ASN A 80 -2.98 -9.25 -0.45
C ASN A 80 -2.97 -10.66 0.14
N MET A 81 -3.71 -10.90 1.22
CA MET A 81 -3.86 -12.21 1.85
C MET A 81 -4.92 -13.08 1.14
N GLY A 82 -4.87 -14.38 1.39
CA GLY A 82 -5.83 -15.33 0.86
C GLY A 82 -5.60 -16.73 1.41
N PRO A 83 -6.48 -17.69 1.10
CA PRO A 83 -6.28 -19.09 1.47
C PRO A 83 -4.95 -19.62 0.94
N ALA A 84 -4.35 -20.59 1.65
CA ALA A 84 -3.06 -21.20 1.35
C ALA A 84 -3.04 -21.98 0.02
N VAL A 85 -3.09 -21.26 -1.09
CA VAL A 85 -3.00 -21.77 -2.46
C VAL A 85 -1.68 -21.28 -3.04
N PRO A 86 -0.83 -22.18 -3.58
CA PRO A 86 0.37 -21.77 -4.29
C PRO A 86 0.01 -20.82 -5.42
N THR A 87 0.58 -19.63 -5.39
CA THR A 87 0.47 -18.68 -6.50
C THR A 87 1.84 -18.08 -6.78
N SER A 88 2.00 -17.60 -7.99
CA SER A 88 3.21 -16.90 -8.42
C SER A 88 2.80 -15.56 -9.02
N PRO A 89 3.70 -14.57 -9.03
CA PRO A 89 3.49 -13.35 -9.81
C PRO A 89 3.07 -13.72 -11.22
N ASP A 90 2.18 -12.92 -11.79
CA ASP A 90 1.96 -13.00 -13.22
C ASP A 90 3.27 -12.71 -13.97
N ASN A 91 3.29 -12.99 -15.27
CA ASN A 91 4.52 -12.85 -16.06
C ASN A 91 5.04 -11.40 -16.04
N ASN A 92 4.15 -10.40 -16.10
CA ASN A 92 4.55 -8.99 -16.16
C ASN A 92 5.21 -8.53 -14.85
N LEU A 93 4.62 -8.85 -13.70
CA LEU A 93 5.18 -8.54 -12.40
C LEU A 93 6.45 -9.35 -12.14
N MET A 94 6.49 -10.62 -12.54
CA MET A 94 7.70 -11.44 -12.43
C MET A 94 8.85 -10.83 -13.22
N GLU A 95 8.61 -10.42 -14.47
CA GLU A 95 9.61 -9.75 -15.31
C GLU A 95 10.10 -8.45 -14.67
N GLN A 96 9.19 -7.62 -14.15
CA GLN A 96 9.56 -6.37 -13.47
C GLN A 96 10.35 -6.64 -12.18
N ILE A 97 9.98 -7.66 -11.40
CA ILE A 97 10.74 -8.09 -10.21
C ILE A 97 12.16 -8.54 -10.60
N ILE A 98 12.29 -9.36 -11.64
CA ILE A 98 13.60 -9.83 -12.11
C ILE A 98 14.43 -8.64 -12.60
N LYS A 99 13.83 -7.69 -13.32
CA LYS A 99 14.50 -6.47 -13.77
C LYS A 99 15.04 -5.64 -12.61
N ASP A 100 14.25 -5.45 -11.56
CA ASP A 100 14.56 -4.48 -10.51
C ASP A 100 15.37 -5.05 -9.33
N PHE A 101 15.21 -6.36 -9.08
CA PHE A 101 15.86 -7.06 -7.95
C PHE A 101 16.83 -8.16 -8.42
N GLY A 102 16.90 -8.44 -9.72
CA GLY A 102 17.78 -9.45 -10.33
C GLY A 102 17.23 -10.88 -10.30
N SER A 103 16.43 -11.24 -9.29
CA SER A 103 15.64 -12.48 -9.26
C SER A 103 14.49 -12.38 -8.26
N TYR A 104 13.52 -13.30 -8.36
CA TYR A 104 12.44 -13.40 -7.38
C TYR A 104 12.97 -13.74 -5.97
N GLU A 105 13.97 -14.60 -5.88
CA GLU A 105 14.61 -14.99 -4.61
C GLU A 105 15.26 -13.79 -3.93
N LYS A 106 15.98 -12.95 -4.69
CA LYS A 106 16.59 -11.72 -4.17
C LYS A 106 15.55 -10.71 -3.71
N PHE A 107 14.46 -10.55 -4.46
CA PHE A 107 13.32 -9.74 -4.03
C PHE A 107 12.75 -10.26 -2.70
N LYS A 108 12.47 -11.56 -2.63
CA LYS A 108 11.91 -12.20 -1.43
C LYS A 108 12.85 -12.07 -0.23
N GLU A 109 14.15 -12.24 -0.44
CA GLU A 109 15.19 -12.05 0.58
C GLU A 109 15.21 -10.61 1.09
N GLN A 110 15.33 -9.62 0.20
CA GLN A 110 15.34 -8.20 0.59
C GLN A 110 14.04 -7.81 1.31
N PHE A 111 12.88 -8.25 0.82
CA PHE A 111 11.58 -7.98 1.46
C PHE A 111 11.51 -8.61 2.86
N THR A 112 12.00 -9.84 3.00
CA THR A 112 12.04 -10.56 4.27
C THR A 112 12.96 -9.89 5.28
N GLU A 113 14.20 -9.57 4.89
CA GLU A 113 15.16 -8.91 5.78
C GLU A 113 14.68 -7.51 6.18
N SER A 114 14.12 -6.74 5.23
CA SER A 114 13.52 -5.43 5.53
C SER A 114 12.36 -5.55 6.53
N SER A 115 11.51 -6.57 6.40
CA SER A 115 10.37 -6.77 7.31
C SER A 115 10.79 -7.08 8.76
N LYS A 116 11.91 -7.79 8.96
CA LYS A 116 12.45 -8.12 10.29
C LYS A 116 12.87 -6.88 11.06
N VAL A 117 13.38 -5.87 10.37
CA VAL A 117 13.99 -4.68 10.96
C VAL A 117 13.08 -3.45 10.94
N VAL A 118 11.78 -3.60 10.64
CA VAL A 118 10.81 -2.50 10.82
C VAL A 118 10.77 -2.10 12.30
N GLU A 119 11.09 -0.85 12.57
CA GLU A 119 11.17 -0.27 13.90
C GLU A 119 9.77 0.04 14.47
N ALA A 120 9.56 -0.31 15.74
CA ALA A 120 8.30 -0.13 16.45
C ALA A 120 7.09 -0.68 15.67
N SER A 121 6.15 0.21 15.33
CA SER A 121 4.91 -0.11 14.62
C SER A 121 5.00 0.39 13.18
N GLY A 122 4.80 -0.49 12.21
CA GLY A 122 4.95 -0.12 10.81
C GLY A 122 4.68 -1.26 9.83
N TRP A 123 5.15 -1.06 8.61
CA TRP A 123 4.90 -1.91 7.45
C TRP A 123 6.16 -2.11 6.65
N ASN A 124 6.21 -3.22 5.92
CA ASN A 124 7.11 -3.37 4.79
C ASN A 124 6.30 -3.41 3.50
N LEU A 125 6.73 -2.65 2.49
CA LEU A 125 5.96 -2.37 1.29
C LEU A 125 6.81 -2.68 0.06
N LEU A 126 6.27 -3.44 -0.90
CA LEU A 126 6.69 -3.38 -2.29
C LEU A 126 5.85 -2.30 -2.95
N VAL A 127 6.51 -1.30 -3.54
CA VAL A 127 5.84 -0.17 -4.18
C VAL A 127 6.29 -0.03 -5.63
N TRP A 128 5.40 0.42 -6.49
CA TRP A 128 5.78 1.00 -7.77
C TRP A 128 6.06 2.50 -7.59
N VAL A 129 7.19 2.99 -8.06
CA VAL A 129 7.53 4.41 -8.10
C VAL A 129 7.45 4.90 -9.54
N PRO A 130 6.36 5.59 -9.94
CA PRO A 130 6.17 6.02 -11.33
C PRO A 130 7.34 6.87 -11.87
N ASP A 131 7.86 7.78 -11.05
CA ASP A 131 8.95 8.68 -11.45
C ASP A 131 10.27 7.94 -11.72
N PHE A 132 10.46 6.76 -11.12
CA PHE A 132 11.66 5.93 -11.34
C PHE A 132 11.41 4.82 -12.36
N CYS A 133 10.15 4.60 -12.73
CA CYS A 133 9.71 3.45 -13.52
C CYS A 133 10.24 2.12 -12.95
N LYS A 134 10.17 1.98 -11.62
CA LYS A 134 10.80 0.88 -10.90
C LYS A 134 9.97 0.43 -9.68
N LEU A 135 10.10 -0.84 -9.35
CA LEU A 135 9.72 -1.39 -8.05
C LEU A 135 10.79 -1.05 -7.00
N GLU A 136 10.32 -0.66 -5.82
CA GLU A 136 11.16 -0.41 -4.65
C GLU A 136 10.57 -1.10 -3.41
N ILE A 137 11.44 -1.45 -2.46
CA ILE A 137 11.03 -1.90 -1.13
C ILE A 137 11.21 -0.73 -0.17
N LEU A 138 10.11 -0.34 0.49
CA LEU A 138 10.09 0.73 1.49
C LEU A 138 9.59 0.18 2.83
N GLN A 139 10.09 0.76 3.92
CA GLN A 139 9.46 0.63 5.22
C GLN A 139 8.55 1.84 5.45
N CYS A 140 7.42 1.62 6.12
CA CYS A 140 6.53 2.68 6.55
C CYS A 140 6.32 2.59 8.05
N GLU A 141 6.75 3.62 8.78
CA GLU A 141 6.43 3.74 10.19
C GLU A 141 4.99 4.24 10.38
N LYS A 142 4.34 3.74 11.43
CA LYS A 142 2.92 3.96 11.71
C LYS A 142 2.08 3.55 10.49
N HIS A 143 1.46 4.50 9.80
CA HIS A 143 0.81 4.28 8.50
C HIS A 143 1.24 5.29 7.43
N GLN A 144 1.91 6.38 7.81
CA GLN A 144 2.11 7.55 6.96
C GLN A 144 3.55 8.07 6.95
N ASN A 145 4.43 7.53 7.79
CA ASN A 145 5.81 8.00 7.89
C ASN A 145 6.73 7.19 6.97
N LEU A 146 7.86 7.79 6.57
CA LEU A 146 8.95 7.16 5.79
C LEU A 146 8.57 6.65 4.38
N THR A 147 7.42 7.04 3.84
CA THR A 147 7.02 6.69 2.46
C THR A 147 7.50 7.71 1.43
N LEU A 148 7.60 7.29 0.16
CA LEU A 148 7.79 8.19 -0.98
C LEU A 148 6.43 8.75 -1.43
N TRP A 149 6.36 10.05 -1.72
CA TRP A 149 5.15 10.64 -2.30
C TRP A 149 4.97 10.17 -3.75
N GLY A 150 3.75 9.81 -4.11
CA GLY A 150 3.43 9.34 -5.46
C GLY A 150 3.64 7.84 -5.69
N CYS A 151 4.38 7.13 -4.81
CA CYS A 151 4.52 5.68 -4.91
C CYS A 151 3.17 4.97 -4.73
N LYS A 152 3.03 3.80 -5.33
CA LYS A 152 1.83 2.96 -5.28
C LYS A 152 2.17 1.65 -4.57
N PRO A 153 1.67 1.41 -3.35
CA PRO A 153 1.88 0.15 -2.68
C PRO A 153 1.17 -0.98 -3.43
N LEU A 154 1.89 -2.07 -3.63
CA LEU A 154 1.45 -3.24 -4.39
C LEU A 154 1.30 -4.47 -3.49
N LEU A 155 2.32 -4.71 -2.66
CA LEU A 155 2.33 -5.73 -1.63
C LEU A 155 2.67 -5.07 -0.29
N VAL A 156 1.83 -5.29 0.71
CA VAL A 156 2.05 -4.75 2.06
C VAL A 156 2.11 -5.87 3.08
N LEU A 157 3.02 -5.75 4.04
CA LEU A 157 3.11 -6.61 5.20
C LEU A 157 2.99 -5.76 6.46
N ASP A 158 1.90 -5.96 7.20
CA ASP A 158 1.69 -5.32 8.50
C ASP A 158 2.65 -5.91 9.54
N MET A 159 3.57 -5.09 10.02
CA MET A 159 4.53 -5.44 11.07
C MET A 159 4.17 -4.81 12.42
N TRP A 160 2.96 -4.28 12.60
CA TRP A 160 2.42 -3.94 13.91
C TRP A 160 2.22 -5.19 14.76
N GLU A 161 2.48 -5.08 16.06
CA GLU A 161 2.34 -6.21 17.00
C GLU A 161 0.93 -6.79 17.00
N HIS A 162 -0.10 -5.96 16.81
CA HIS A 162 -1.49 -6.45 16.73
C HIS A 162 -1.69 -7.46 15.59
N SER A 163 -0.87 -7.42 14.54
CA SER A 163 -1.04 -8.29 13.39
C SER A 163 -0.53 -9.71 13.66
N TYR A 164 0.34 -9.93 14.64
CA TYR A 164 0.95 -11.25 14.83
C TYR A 164 1.07 -11.72 16.28
N PHE A 165 0.98 -10.84 17.27
CA PHE A 165 1.38 -11.16 18.64
C PHE A 165 0.46 -12.20 19.31
N LEU A 166 -0.82 -12.28 18.94
CA LEU A 166 -1.73 -13.28 19.49
C LEU A 166 -1.27 -14.70 19.15
N GLN A 167 -0.78 -14.92 17.94
CA GLN A 167 -0.35 -16.23 17.46
C GLN A 167 1.16 -16.47 17.60
N TYR A 168 1.99 -15.51 17.20
CA TYR A 168 3.45 -15.66 17.09
C TYR A 168 4.23 -15.07 18.27
N LYS A 169 3.59 -14.30 19.15
CA LYS A 169 4.24 -13.60 20.26
C LYS A 169 5.40 -12.74 19.73
N THR A 170 6.61 -12.94 20.27
CA THR A 170 7.83 -12.21 19.86
C THR A 170 8.50 -12.79 18.61
N LYS A 171 7.99 -13.90 18.05
CA LYS A 171 8.60 -14.58 16.90
C LYS A 171 8.19 -13.93 15.58
N ARG A 172 8.62 -12.68 15.36
CA ARG A 172 8.44 -11.97 14.08
C ARG A 172 8.89 -12.79 12.86
N PRO A 173 10.03 -13.52 12.89
CA PRO A 173 10.44 -14.35 11.76
C PRO A 173 9.42 -15.44 11.38
N ASP A 174 8.75 -16.04 12.36
CA ASP A 174 7.75 -17.09 12.12
C ASP A 174 6.50 -16.52 11.43
N TYR A 175 6.09 -15.30 11.82
CA TYR A 175 4.99 -14.57 11.17
C TYR A 175 5.34 -14.18 9.72
N ILE A 176 6.56 -13.67 9.47
CA ILE A 176 7.01 -13.35 8.11
C ILE A 176 7.09 -14.62 7.25
N ASN A 177 7.52 -15.74 7.82
CA ASN A 177 7.50 -17.01 7.11
C ASN A 177 6.07 -17.49 6.82
N ALA A 178 5.15 -17.33 7.79
CA ALA A 178 3.74 -17.66 7.59
C ALA A 178 3.09 -16.82 6.50
N PHE A 179 3.44 -15.54 6.40
CA PHE A 179 3.04 -14.68 5.28
C PHE A 179 3.47 -15.27 3.92
N TRP A 180 4.70 -15.77 3.79
CA TRP A 180 5.15 -16.40 2.54
C TRP A 180 4.52 -17.76 2.23
N VAL A 181 4.26 -18.58 3.25
CA VAL A 181 3.79 -19.97 3.08
C VAL A 181 2.26 -20.07 3.01
N GLY A 182 1.56 -19.21 3.74
CA GLY A 182 0.11 -19.23 3.91
C GLY A 182 -0.72 -18.78 2.71
N GLY A 183 -0.11 -18.71 1.52
CA GLY A 183 -0.79 -18.33 0.29
C GLY A 183 -1.05 -16.84 0.20
N LEU A 184 0.00 -16.01 0.31
CA LEU A 184 -0.12 -14.64 -0.15
C LEU A 184 -0.06 -14.58 -1.66
N ILE A 185 -1.19 -14.18 -2.24
CA ILE A 185 -1.50 -14.42 -3.63
C ILE A 185 -0.89 -13.34 -4.52
N CYS A 186 0.17 -13.71 -5.23
CA CYS A 186 0.77 -12.86 -6.24
C CYS A 186 -0.15 -12.57 -7.45
N ALA A 187 -1.33 -13.20 -7.52
CA ALA A 187 -2.34 -12.91 -8.54
C ALA A 187 -3.13 -11.60 -8.29
N LEU A 188 -3.19 -11.08 -7.05
CA LEU A 188 -3.94 -9.85 -6.74
C LEU A 188 -3.13 -8.56 -7.01
N VAL A 189 -1.80 -8.65 -7.02
CA VAL A 189 -0.92 -7.52 -7.35
C VAL A 189 -1.15 -7.03 -8.79
N GLN A 190 -1.58 -7.90 -9.70
CA GLN A 190 -1.94 -7.53 -11.07
C GLN A 190 -3.17 -6.59 -11.11
N ILE A 191 -4.22 -6.86 -10.34
CA ILE A 191 -5.40 -5.97 -10.29
C ILE A 191 -4.99 -4.57 -9.83
N LEU A 192 -4.00 -4.46 -8.94
CA LEU A 192 -3.43 -3.19 -8.51
C LEU A 192 -2.58 -2.52 -9.60
N MET A 193 -1.76 -3.26 -10.34
CA MET A 193 -1.02 -2.77 -11.51
C MET A 193 -1.97 -2.25 -12.62
N GLU A 194 -3.08 -2.96 -12.87
CA GLU A 194 -4.11 -2.56 -13.83
C GLU A 194 -4.95 -1.37 -13.33
N LYS A 195 -5.38 -1.37 -12.06
CA LYS A 195 -6.15 -0.27 -11.44
C LYS A 195 -5.33 1.01 -11.25
N THR A 196 -4.00 0.89 -11.07
CA THR A 196 -3.09 2.05 -11.04
C THR A 196 -2.86 2.66 -12.42
N LYS A 197 -3.42 2.05 -13.48
CA LYS A 197 -3.23 2.45 -14.88
C LYS A 197 -1.74 2.65 -15.20
N LEU A 198 -0.98 1.56 -15.16
CA LEU A 198 0.25 1.45 -15.95
C LEU A 198 -0.09 1.45 -17.45
N LEU A 199 -0.54 2.60 -17.95
CA LEU A 199 -0.42 2.97 -19.35
C LEU A 199 0.79 3.89 -19.44
N PRO A 200 1.80 3.57 -20.27
CA PRO A 200 2.80 4.56 -20.63
C PRO A 200 2.06 5.68 -21.38
N GLY A 201 1.94 6.83 -20.73
CA GLY A 201 1.38 8.04 -21.33
C GLY A 201 -0.11 8.25 -21.09
N ARG A 202 -0.40 9.23 -20.22
CA ARG A 202 -1.49 10.23 -20.24
C ARG A 202 -2.16 10.37 -18.88
N ILE A 203 -1.62 11.29 -18.08
CA ILE A 203 -2.46 12.14 -17.22
C ILE A 203 -2.35 13.57 -17.75
N MET A 204 -3.45 13.98 -18.34
CA MET A 204 -3.75 15.28 -18.89
C MET A 204 -3.64 16.35 -17.80
N VAL A 205 -2.67 17.26 -17.90
CA VAL A 205 -2.76 18.56 -17.22
C VAL A 205 -3.79 19.37 -17.98
N LEU A 206 -5.04 19.32 -17.55
CA LEU A 206 -6.04 20.32 -17.91
C LEU A 206 -6.09 21.34 -16.78
N LEU A 207 -5.26 22.37 -16.88
CA LEU A 207 -5.38 23.61 -16.10
C LEU A 207 -5.43 24.78 -17.08
N VAL A 208 -6.67 25.18 -17.38
CA VAL A 208 -7.13 26.53 -17.70
C VAL A 208 -6.43 27.24 -18.88
N CYS A 209 -6.96 27.02 -20.09
CA CYS A 209 -6.92 28.04 -21.15
C CYS A 209 -8.20 28.90 -21.07
N THR A 210 -8.14 29.97 -20.29
CA THR A 210 -8.78 31.23 -20.70
C THR A 210 -7.67 32.21 -21.04
N GLY A 211 -7.47 32.44 -22.34
CA GLY A 211 -6.83 33.64 -22.86
C GLY A 211 -5.36 33.52 -23.26
N ALA A 212 -5.10 34.00 -24.48
CA ALA A 212 -3.81 34.37 -25.05
C ALA A 212 -3.00 33.29 -25.80
N VAL A 213 -3.14 33.38 -27.12
CA VAL A 213 -2.20 33.00 -28.18
C VAL A 213 -0.77 33.48 -27.87
N LEU A 214 0.24 32.61 -28.07
CA LEU A 214 1.51 32.90 -28.77
C LEU A 214 2.49 31.72 -28.69
N GLY A 215 3.04 31.34 -29.85
CA GLY A 215 4.46 31.01 -30.01
C GLY A 215 4.96 29.65 -29.54
N ALA A 216 5.20 28.77 -30.53
CA ALA A 216 6.12 27.63 -30.54
C ALA A 216 6.98 27.37 -29.29
N ILE A 217 6.89 26.15 -28.74
CA ILE A 217 8.01 25.41 -28.15
C ILE A 217 7.73 23.91 -28.35
N GLN A 218 8.72 23.23 -28.92
CA GLN A 218 8.86 21.79 -29.11
C GLN A 218 8.58 21.02 -27.81
N LEU A 219 7.67 20.03 -27.83
CA LEU A 219 7.42 19.15 -26.68
C LEU A 219 7.61 17.68 -27.07
N TYR A 220 8.87 17.28 -26.87
CA TYR A 220 9.45 15.98 -26.54
C TYR A 220 8.54 14.74 -26.50
N GLU A 221 8.93 13.73 -27.28
CA GLU A 221 8.66 12.32 -27.01
C GLU A 221 9.26 11.94 -25.65
N LEU A 222 8.46 11.40 -24.72
CA LEU A 222 8.99 10.82 -23.49
C LEU A 222 9.33 9.34 -23.73
N GLN A 223 10.62 9.14 -23.93
CA GLN A 223 11.31 7.86 -24.07
C GLN A 223 11.14 6.97 -22.83
N CYS A 224 10.56 5.78 -23.01
CA CYS A 224 11.03 4.55 -22.37
C CYS A 224 12.11 3.87 -23.25
N LEU A 225 12.90 4.69 -23.95
CA LEU A 225 14.02 4.35 -24.82
C LEU A 225 15.18 5.29 -24.50
N ILE A 226 15.85 5.06 -23.38
CA ILE A 226 17.26 5.45 -23.25
C ILE A 226 18.01 4.21 -22.81
N SER A 227 18.29 3.37 -23.79
CA SER A 227 19.41 2.43 -23.75
C SER A 227 20.65 3.19 -24.24
N ILE A 228 21.54 3.52 -23.30
CA ILE A 228 23.02 3.45 -23.31
C ILE A 228 23.76 3.89 -24.60
N PRO A 229 24.85 4.67 -24.48
CA PRO A 229 26.19 4.04 -24.42
C PRO A 229 26.89 4.19 -23.06
#